data_AF-A0A7X7I5G4-F1
#
_entry.id   AF-A0A7X7I5G4-F1
#
_cell.length_a   1.000
_cell.length_b   1.000
_cell.length_c   1.000
_cell.angle_alpha   90.00
_cell.angle_beta   90.00
_cell.angle_gamma   90.00
#
_symmetry.space_group_name_H-M   'P 1'
#
loop_
_entity.id
_entity.type
_entity.pdbx_description
1 polymer ?
#
loop_
_entity_poly.entity_id
_entity_poly.type
_entity_poly.pdbx_seq_one_letter_code
_entity_poly.pdbx_strand_id
1 'polypeptide(L)'
;MEFIVFLVIAALLVRFIKSYFGAPKRDEILVIPGDAENYRSGSKNASSQWIEPGQSFICRGYSIDDGMVYVGERMRDFTGSNEGCLINPELDVAPEGTPSLPVQQIQPRYETMSPEQRGAFLRWLAEGRFGRADPAWPFLFFYGIERRLFVDGPRGYVSHQERNELVLEVRRLLHVYGEHRSFRGYCKNLLATEWVLKGDYAEIPEWVDFTDRFCAEAFNSIISLYVSRDQPIPGEVALQWLFLHPDHIPGTLSRREPEKFEHLFLAGYKEKFGEGILIHKNRSPLNLIYKGANPSLGNGVKLTVPSLPDPFLLATPIKKLDLLAEECIKAMETDDTLEFKGQVFEADGVDPLESLDDIHSEFMARLATKMLWPRADVLAVCDALSIAPEPSFELLNAWGRIAGGLPLIDDGDPVFVDIPLLQEMLLRENADAQ
;
A
#
# COMPACT_ATOMS: atom_id res chain seq x y z
N MET A 1 -7.03 4.26 13.50
CA MET A 1 -6.46 3.50 14.64
C MET A 1 -4.99 3.30 14.35
N GLU A 2 -4.17 4.32 14.56
CA GLU A 2 -2.76 4.37 14.09
C GLU A 2 -1.76 4.64 15.23
N PHE A 3 -2.07 4.40 16.52
CA PHE A 3 -1.28 5.05 17.59
C PHE A 3 -0.52 4.20 18.62
N ILE A 4 -0.85 2.93 18.91
CA ILE A 4 -0.26 2.28 20.11
C ILE A 4 0.69 1.12 19.79
N VAL A 5 0.36 0.29 18.81
CA VAL A 5 1.23 -0.83 18.35
C VAL A 5 2.56 -0.32 17.74
N PHE A 6 2.62 0.95 17.32
CA PHE A 6 3.62 1.45 16.38
C PHE A 6 4.96 1.91 16.98
N LEU A 7 4.98 2.41 18.21
CA LEU A 7 6.21 2.88 18.86
C LEU A 7 7.09 1.73 19.38
N VAL A 8 6.48 0.60 19.74
CA VAL A 8 7.18 -0.57 20.28
C VAL A 8 7.88 -1.35 19.16
N ILE A 9 7.25 -1.47 17.99
CA ILE A 9 7.82 -2.18 16.83
C ILE A 9 9.07 -1.47 16.30
N ALA A 10 9.04 -0.15 16.14
CA ALA A 10 10.21 0.61 15.70
C ALA A 10 11.41 0.41 16.64
N ALA A 11 11.17 0.46 17.96
CA ALA A 11 12.22 0.27 18.97
C ALA A 11 12.77 -1.17 19.02
N LEU A 12 11.92 -2.19 18.79
CA LEU A 12 12.33 -3.60 18.76
C LEU A 12 13.04 -3.98 17.47
N LEU A 13 12.59 -3.47 16.33
CA LEU A 13 13.31 -3.56 15.06
C LEU A 13 14.71 -2.94 15.21
N VAL A 14 14.83 -1.76 15.82
CA VAL A 14 16.13 -1.12 16.15
C VAL A 14 17.01 -1.96 17.09
N ARG A 15 16.43 -2.72 18.03
CA ARG A 15 17.21 -3.63 18.92
C ARG A 15 17.76 -4.86 18.20
N PHE A 16 17.01 -5.43 17.25
CA PHE A 16 17.42 -6.57 16.42
C PHE A 16 18.63 -6.24 15.53
N ILE A 17 18.69 -4.99 15.10
CA ILE A 17 19.62 -4.44 14.11
C ILE A 17 21.07 -4.32 14.63
N LYS A 18 21.28 -3.96 15.90
CA LYS A 18 22.64 -3.74 16.48
C LYS A 18 23.51 -5.01 16.62
N SER A 19 22.97 -6.18 16.29
CA SER A 19 23.63 -7.49 16.38
C SER A 19 24.35 -7.92 15.08
N TYR A 20 24.34 -7.11 14.02
CA TYR A 20 24.84 -7.51 12.70
C TYR A 20 26.29 -7.07 12.43
N PHE A 21 27.23 -8.02 12.40
CA PHE A 21 28.50 -7.92 11.68
C PHE A 21 28.59 -9.05 10.66
N GLY A 22 28.42 -8.71 9.38
CA GLY A 22 28.61 -9.62 8.25
C GLY A 22 27.94 -9.08 7.00
N ALA A 23 28.64 -8.23 6.23
CA ALA A 23 28.13 -7.66 4.99
C ALA A 23 27.67 -8.78 4.01
N PRO A 24 26.48 -8.67 3.39
CA PRO A 24 26.10 -9.57 2.31
C PRO A 24 27.03 -9.33 1.10
N LYS A 25 27.40 -10.41 0.41
CA LYS A 25 28.15 -10.31 -0.85
C LYS A 25 27.28 -9.58 -1.87
N ARG A 26 27.78 -8.44 -2.35
CA ARG A 26 27.20 -7.68 -3.47
C ARG A 26 27.19 -8.54 -4.74
N ASP A 27 26.17 -8.30 -5.56
CA ASP A 27 25.98 -8.74 -6.94
C ASP A 27 25.33 -10.13 -7.16
N GLU A 28 24.15 -10.37 -6.58
CA GLU A 28 23.22 -11.38 -7.13
C GLU A 28 22.03 -10.67 -7.80
N ILE A 29 21.95 -10.83 -9.12
CA ILE A 29 20.94 -10.21 -10.00
C ILE A 29 19.55 -10.71 -9.58
N LEU A 30 18.61 -9.77 -9.36
CA LEU A 30 17.19 -10.06 -9.21
C LEU A 30 16.68 -10.80 -10.46
N VAL A 31 16.35 -12.09 -10.32
CA VAL A 31 15.78 -12.89 -11.41
C VAL A 31 14.26 -12.85 -11.32
N ILE A 32 13.60 -12.42 -12.40
CA ILE A 32 12.14 -12.53 -12.61
C ILE A 32 11.85 -13.96 -13.12
N PRO A 33 11.12 -14.82 -12.40
CA PRO A 33 10.67 -16.10 -12.94
C PRO A 33 9.37 -15.89 -13.75
N GLY A 34 9.48 -15.88 -15.08
CA GLY A 34 8.35 -15.77 -16.03
C GLY A 34 8.75 -15.14 -17.36
N ASP A 35 8.72 -15.93 -18.44
CA ASP A 35 8.96 -15.60 -19.86
C ASP A 35 9.73 -14.32 -20.18
N ALA A 36 11.02 -14.31 -19.85
CA ALA A 36 11.98 -13.29 -20.27
C ALA A 36 12.01 -13.04 -21.81
N GLU A 37 11.48 -13.95 -22.63
CA GLU A 37 11.47 -13.82 -24.08
C GLU A 37 10.39 -12.87 -24.63
N ASN A 38 9.25 -12.70 -23.94
CA ASN A 38 8.17 -11.81 -24.41
C ASN A 38 8.35 -10.34 -23.99
N TYR A 39 9.31 -10.06 -23.11
CA TYR A 39 9.54 -8.73 -22.54
C TYR A 39 10.89 -8.13 -22.90
N ARG A 40 11.41 -8.44 -24.10
CA ARG A 40 12.49 -7.65 -24.68
C ARG A 40 12.03 -6.18 -24.71
N SER A 41 12.70 -5.32 -23.96
CA SER A 41 12.85 -3.88 -24.25
C SER A 41 13.64 -3.65 -25.55
N GLY A 42 13.47 -4.54 -26.53
CA GLY A 42 14.27 -4.70 -27.73
C GLY A 42 13.42 -5.24 -28.86
N SER A 43 12.22 -4.68 -29.04
CA SER A 43 11.68 -4.52 -30.38
C SER A 43 12.41 -3.30 -30.96
N LYS A 44 12.96 -3.42 -32.17
CA LYS A 44 13.57 -2.32 -32.93
C LYS A 44 12.63 -1.12 -33.20
N ASN A 45 11.44 -1.10 -32.60
CA ASN A 45 10.39 -0.08 -32.70
C ASN A 45 9.89 0.44 -31.33
N ALA A 46 10.66 0.30 -30.24
CA ALA A 46 10.36 0.97 -28.96
C ALA A 46 10.91 2.41 -29.01
N SER A 47 10.05 3.38 -29.32
CA SER A 47 10.39 4.82 -29.38
C SER A 47 10.17 5.51 -28.02
N SER A 48 10.54 4.86 -26.91
CA SER A 48 10.48 5.44 -25.58
C SER A 48 11.85 5.54 -24.93
N GLN A 49 12.05 6.63 -24.18
CA GLN A 49 13.27 6.93 -23.46
C GLN A 49 12.91 7.34 -22.03
N TRP A 50 13.72 6.87 -21.07
CA TRP A 50 13.73 7.40 -19.72
C TRP A 50 14.56 8.69 -19.69
N ILE A 51 13.98 9.76 -19.17
CA ILE A 51 14.69 11.01 -18.91
C ILE A 51 15.18 10.96 -17.47
N GLU A 52 16.50 11.03 -17.28
CA GLU A 52 17.15 10.79 -15.98
C GLU A 52 16.86 11.90 -14.95
N PRO A 53 17.05 11.61 -13.65
CA PRO A 53 17.12 12.65 -12.61
C PRO A 53 18.03 13.82 -13.00
N GLY A 54 17.54 15.05 -12.83
CA GLY A 54 18.25 16.29 -13.16
C GLY A 54 18.43 16.56 -14.65
N GLN A 55 17.94 15.69 -15.54
CA GLN A 55 17.97 15.92 -16.97
C GLN A 55 16.73 16.72 -17.42
N SER A 56 16.96 17.88 -18.01
CA SER A 56 15.89 18.72 -18.56
C SER A 56 15.42 18.27 -19.94
N PHE A 57 14.14 18.49 -20.25
CA PHE A 57 13.59 18.32 -21.61
C PHE A 57 12.43 19.29 -21.87
N ILE A 58 12.07 19.45 -23.15
CA ILE A 58 10.92 20.26 -23.56
C ILE A 58 9.87 19.35 -24.19
N CYS A 59 8.63 19.44 -23.73
CA CYS A 59 7.49 18.73 -24.31
C CYS A 59 6.35 19.70 -24.58
N ARG A 60 5.97 19.85 -25.86
CA ARG A 60 4.84 20.69 -26.31
C ARG A 60 4.82 22.11 -25.69
N GLY A 61 6.00 22.72 -25.54
CA GLY A 61 6.16 24.08 -25.02
C GLY A 61 6.41 24.18 -23.50
N TYR A 62 6.27 23.09 -22.76
CA TYR A 62 6.62 23.01 -21.34
C TYR A 62 8.10 22.64 -21.18
N SER A 63 8.86 23.47 -20.45
CA SER A 63 10.23 23.16 -20.02
C SER A 63 10.17 22.42 -18.68
N ILE A 64 10.71 21.21 -18.64
CA ILE A 64 10.75 20.38 -17.43
C ILE A 64 12.22 20.20 -17.09
N ASP A 65 12.63 20.75 -15.94
CA ASP A 65 14.04 20.85 -15.57
C ASP A 65 14.59 19.60 -14.87
N ASP A 66 13.70 18.75 -14.37
CA ASP A 66 14.04 17.51 -13.69
C ASP A 66 13.17 16.37 -14.21
N GLY A 67 13.81 15.36 -14.82
CA GLY A 67 13.17 14.24 -15.51
C GLY A 67 12.43 13.27 -14.57
N MET A 68 12.93 12.04 -14.49
CA MET A 68 12.26 10.90 -13.83
C MET A 68 10.95 10.47 -14.50
N VAL A 69 10.90 10.59 -15.83
CA VAL A 69 9.71 10.25 -16.64
C VAL A 69 10.09 9.45 -17.88
N TYR A 70 9.13 8.67 -18.39
CA TYR A 70 9.25 8.06 -19.70
C TYR A 70 8.58 8.95 -20.76
N VAL A 71 9.30 9.22 -21.85
CA VAL A 71 8.82 10.01 -23.00
C VAL A 71 8.93 9.17 -24.26
N GLY A 72 7.87 9.13 -25.08
CA GLY A 72 7.88 8.37 -26.33
C GLY A 72 6.51 7.98 -26.86
N GLU A 73 6.47 7.40 -28.06
CA GLU A 73 5.19 7.02 -28.69
C GLU A 73 4.68 5.65 -28.18
N ARG A 74 5.61 4.76 -27.81
CA ARG A 74 5.26 3.38 -27.45
C ARG A 74 6.16 2.79 -26.36
N MET A 75 5.51 2.29 -25.32
CA MET A 75 6.10 1.48 -24.26
C MET A 75 5.03 0.55 -23.72
N ARG A 76 5.10 -0.75 -24.00
CA ARG A 76 4.04 -1.67 -23.60
C ARG A 76 4.07 -1.95 -22.09
N ASP A 77 2.88 -2.03 -21.51
CA ASP A 77 2.63 -2.55 -20.15
C ASP A 77 2.37 -4.06 -20.15
N PHE A 78 2.07 -4.62 -18.97
CA PHE A 78 1.81 -6.05 -18.77
C PHE A 78 0.45 -6.53 -19.31
N THR A 79 -0.45 -5.60 -19.65
CA THR A 79 -1.74 -5.90 -20.30
C THR A 79 -1.64 -5.89 -21.83
N GLY A 80 -0.51 -5.41 -22.37
CA GLY A 80 -0.27 -5.24 -23.80
C GLY A 80 -0.64 -3.85 -24.33
N SER A 81 -1.28 -3.02 -23.50
CA SER A 81 -1.54 -1.59 -23.75
C SER A 81 -0.26 -0.76 -23.63
N ASN A 82 -0.33 0.53 -23.95
CA ASN A 82 0.75 1.46 -23.63
C ASN A 82 0.78 1.75 -22.13
N GLU A 83 1.97 1.90 -21.56
CA GLU A 83 2.18 2.25 -20.17
C GLU A 83 1.45 3.55 -19.81
N GLY A 84 0.71 3.54 -18.70
CA GLY A 84 -0.09 4.68 -18.26
C GLY A 84 0.71 5.97 -18.11
N CYS A 85 1.94 5.88 -17.58
CA CYS A 85 2.83 7.02 -17.33
C CYS A 85 3.63 7.52 -18.55
N LEU A 86 3.51 6.89 -19.72
CA LEU A 86 4.27 7.28 -20.90
C LEU A 86 3.78 8.62 -21.43
N ILE A 87 4.64 9.64 -21.35
CA ILE A 87 4.40 10.94 -21.97
C ILE A 87 4.62 10.80 -23.48
N ASN A 88 3.54 10.75 -24.24
CA ASN A 88 3.60 10.70 -25.69
C ASN A 88 3.60 12.13 -26.27
N PRO A 89 4.73 12.58 -26.87
CA PRO A 89 4.82 13.92 -27.43
C PRO A 89 3.93 14.10 -28.67
N GLU A 90 3.47 13.04 -29.34
CA GLU A 90 2.62 13.14 -30.53
C GLU A 90 1.16 13.47 -30.21
N LEU A 91 0.74 13.36 -28.94
CA LEU A 91 -0.62 13.67 -28.52
C LEU A 91 -0.82 15.18 -28.32
N ASP A 92 -2.05 15.64 -28.57
CA ASP A 92 -2.42 17.05 -28.38
C ASP A 92 -2.33 17.46 -26.91
N VAL A 93 -1.80 18.66 -26.68
CA VAL A 93 -1.60 19.28 -25.36
C VAL A 93 -2.08 20.72 -25.43
N ALA A 94 -2.95 21.11 -24.50
CA ALA A 94 -3.37 22.49 -24.37
C ALA A 94 -2.25 23.33 -23.70
N PRO A 95 -2.05 24.59 -24.11
CA PRO A 95 -1.01 25.46 -23.54
C PRO A 95 -1.32 25.94 -22.10
N GLU A 96 -2.57 25.82 -21.65
CA GLU A 96 -3.04 26.35 -20.37
C GLU A 96 -3.82 25.33 -19.52
N GLY A 97 -3.20 24.19 -19.19
CA GLY A 97 -3.80 23.25 -18.23
C GLY A 97 -3.61 23.68 -16.77
N THR A 98 -4.65 23.60 -15.95
CA THR A 98 -4.61 23.99 -14.52
C THR A 98 -4.49 22.75 -13.63
N PRO A 99 -3.32 22.50 -12.97
CA PRO A 99 -3.08 21.29 -12.18
C PRO A 99 -4.07 21.05 -11.04
N SER A 100 -4.68 22.11 -10.49
CA SER A 100 -5.59 21.98 -9.35
C SER A 100 -7.03 21.63 -9.73
N LEU A 101 -7.36 21.52 -11.02
CA LEU A 101 -8.71 21.16 -11.46
C LEU A 101 -8.96 19.66 -11.27
N PRO A 102 -10.14 19.27 -10.75
CA PRO A 102 -10.46 17.87 -10.51
C PRO A 102 -10.41 17.00 -11.78
N VAL A 103 -9.85 15.80 -11.65
CA VAL A 103 -9.84 14.77 -12.69
C VAL A 103 -10.80 13.66 -12.30
N GLN A 104 -11.75 13.32 -13.18
CA GLN A 104 -12.75 12.27 -12.92
C GLN A 104 -12.17 10.85 -13.05
N GLN A 105 -11.05 10.69 -13.76
CA GLN A 105 -10.46 9.38 -14.01
C GLN A 105 -9.77 8.84 -12.75
N ILE A 106 -10.26 7.73 -12.20
CA ILE A 106 -9.72 7.11 -10.97
C ILE A 106 -8.27 6.62 -11.17
N GLN A 107 -7.98 6.03 -12.33
CA GLN A 107 -6.66 5.53 -12.69
C GLN A 107 -6.13 6.31 -13.91
N PRO A 108 -5.38 7.40 -13.70
CA PRO A 108 -4.95 8.28 -14.79
C PRO A 108 -4.05 7.55 -15.78
N ARG A 109 -4.28 7.77 -17.08
CA ARG A 109 -3.37 7.34 -18.15
C ARG A 109 -3.13 8.49 -19.11
N TYR A 110 -1.87 8.83 -19.35
CA TYR A 110 -1.51 9.97 -20.20
C TYR A 110 -2.12 9.86 -21.61
N GLU A 111 -2.18 8.64 -22.16
CA GLU A 111 -2.75 8.38 -23.48
C GLU A 111 -4.24 8.74 -23.57
N THR A 112 -5.04 8.49 -22.52
CA THR A 112 -6.50 8.71 -22.52
C THR A 112 -6.93 10.09 -22.03
N MET A 113 -6.00 10.88 -21.49
CA MET A 113 -6.27 12.22 -20.98
C MET A 113 -6.70 13.19 -22.09
N SER A 114 -7.51 14.19 -21.73
CA SER A 114 -7.80 15.32 -22.62
C SER A 114 -6.54 16.18 -22.85
N PRO A 115 -6.50 16.99 -23.92
CA PRO A 115 -5.39 17.92 -24.14
C PRO A 115 -5.14 18.86 -22.94
N GLU A 116 -6.19 19.31 -22.25
CA GLU A 116 -6.12 20.15 -21.06
C GLU A 116 -5.52 19.41 -19.87
N GLN A 117 -5.90 18.15 -19.67
CA GLN A 117 -5.34 17.29 -18.63
C GLN A 117 -3.85 17.00 -18.87
N ARG A 118 -3.45 16.71 -20.12
CA ARG A 118 -2.02 16.55 -20.47
C ARG A 118 -1.25 17.85 -20.22
N GLY A 119 -1.81 19.01 -20.59
CA GLY A 119 -1.21 20.31 -20.30
C GLY A 119 -1.09 20.59 -18.80
N ALA A 120 -2.07 20.19 -18.00
CA ALA A 120 -2.05 20.33 -16.55
C ALA A 120 -0.97 19.44 -15.91
N PHE A 121 -0.85 18.19 -16.35
CA PHE A 121 0.21 17.30 -15.92
C PHE A 121 1.61 17.83 -16.26
N LEU A 122 1.82 18.27 -17.51
CA LEU A 122 3.10 18.83 -17.95
C LEU A 122 3.43 20.15 -17.24
N ARG A 123 2.42 20.98 -16.93
CA ARG A 123 2.60 22.17 -16.09
C ARG A 123 3.04 21.79 -14.69
N TRP A 124 2.40 20.81 -14.05
CA TRP A 124 2.77 20.34 -12.72
C TRP A 124 4.20 19.78 -12.67
N LEU A 125 4.64 19.06 -13.72
CA LEU A 125 6.03 18.63 -13.88
C LEU A 125 6.99 19.83 -14.00
N ALA A 126 6.66 20.80 -14.85
CA ALA A 126 7.45 22.01 -15.07
C ALA A 126 7.58 22.91 -13.82
N GLU A 127 6.55 22.90 -12.96
CA GLU A 127 6.54 23.62 -11.68
C GLU A 127 7.27 22.86 -10.55
N GLY A 128 8.01 21.79 -10.88
CA GLY A 128 8.83 21.05 -9.93
C GLY A 128 8.04 20.07 -9.07
N ARG A 129 6.88 19.60 -9.57
CA ARG A 129 6.05 18.58 -8.90
C ARG A 129 5.65 18.99 -7.48
N PHE A 130 5.19 20.23 -7.35
CA PHE A 130 4.85 20.86 -6.08
C PHE A 130 3.56 21.69 -6.21
N GLY A 131 2.99 22.10 -5.08
CA GLY A 131 1.81 22.95 -5.02
C GLY A 131 0.49 22.17 -5.07
N ARG A 132 -0.62 22.91 -5.10
CA ARG A 132 -1.97 22.34 -5.13
C ARG A 132 -2.20 21.65 -6.48
N ALA A 133 -2.41 20.34 -6.43
CA ALA A 133 -2.60 19.49 -7.59
C ALA A 133 -3.72 18.49 -7.32
N ASP A 134 -4.44 18.12 -8.37
CA ASP A 134 -5.28 16.93 -8.34
C ASP A 134 -4.41 15.66 -8.12
N PRO A 135 -4.86 14.67 -7.34
CA PRO A 135 -4.10 13.44 -7.08
C PRO A 135 -3.67 12.67 -8.35
N ALA A 136 -4.36 12.86 -9.48
CA ALA A 136 -4.01 12.19 -10.73
C ALA A 136 -2.56 12.46 -11.17
N TRP A 137 -1.99 13.63 -10.89
CA TRP A 137 -0.63 14.00 -11.31
C TRP A 137 0.47 13.29 -10.53
N PRO A 138 0.50 13.35 -9.18
CA PRO A 138 1.47 12.57 -8.41
C PRO A 138 1.33 11.07 -8.66
N PHE A 139 0.12 10.54 -8.83
CA PHE A 139 -0.07 9.12 -9.20
C PHE A 139 0.52 8.79 -10.57
N LEU A 140 0.19 9.57 -11.61
CA LEU A 140 0.70 9.33 -12.97
C LEU A 140 2.23 9.37 -13.03
N PHE A 141 2.86 10.29 -12.30
CA PHE A 141 4.32 10.35 -12.18
C PHE A 141 4.88 9.16 -11.39
N PHE A 142 4.26 8.82 -10.27
CA PHE A 142 4.65 7.71 -9.41
C PHE A 142 4.64 6.37 -10.16
N TYR A 143 3.70 6.18 -11.10
CA TYR A 143 3.67 4.99 -11.96
C TYR A 143 4.95 4.78 -12.76
N GLY A 144 5.60 5.87 -13.20
CA GLY A 144 6.90 5.85 -13.84
C GLY A 144 8.01 5.38 -12.91
N ILE A 145 8.02 5.89 -11.67
CA ILE A 145 9.00 5.46 -10.66
C ILE A 145 8.83 3.98 -10.34
N GLU A 146 7.60 3.49 -10.15
CA GLU A 146 7.35 2.08 -9.87
C GLU A 146 7.85 1.17 -10.98
N ARG A 147 7.56 1.52 -12.24
CA ARG A 147 8.07 0.79 -13.39
C ARG A 147 9.61 0.83 -13.41
N ARG A 148 10.20 1.99 -13.20
CA ARG A 148 11.66 2.16 -13.21
C ARG A 148 12.31 1.27 -12.15
N LEU A 149 11.85 1.33 -10.90
CA LEU A 149 12.47 0.58 -9.79
C LEU A 149 12.21 -0.93 -9.86
N PHE A 150 11.00 -1.35 -10.22
CA PHE A 150 10.57 -2.74 -10.05
C PHE A 150 10.44 -3.53 -11.35
N VAL A 151 10.48 -2.89 -12.52
CA VAL A 151 10.52 -3.57 -13.83
C VAL A 151 11.89 -3.41 -14.48
N ASP A 152 12.40 -2.19 -14.58
CA ASP A 152 13.70 -1.92 -15.20
C ASP A 152 14.86 -2.20 -14.23
N GLY A 153 14.64 -1.95 -12.95
CA GLY A 153 15.63 -2.16 -11.89
C GLY A 153 16.13 -3.61 -11.79
N PRO A 154 15.26 -4.62 -11.67
CA PRO A 154 15.66 -6.03 -11.73
C PRO A 154 16.40 -6.44 -13.00
N ARG A 155 16.21 -5.71 -14.11
CA ARG A 155 16.92 -5.95 -15.38
C ARG A 155 18.32 -5.31 -15.42
N GLY A 156 18.74 -4.64 -14.36
CA GLY A 156 20.04 -3.98 -14.27
C GLY A 156 20.11 -2.64 -15.00
N TYR A 157 18.97 -2.04 -15.36
CA TYR A 157 18.93 -0.76 -16.11
C TYR A 157 18.92 0.48 -15.22
N VAL A 158 18.93 0.30 -13.89
CA VAL A 158 18.83 1.39 -12.91
C VAL A 158 20.02 1.32 -11.97
N SER A 159 20.80 2.41 -11.92
CA SER A 159 21.99 2.48 -11.07
C SER A 159 21.63 2.67 -9.60
N HIS A 160 22.58 2.39 -8.69
CA HIS A 160 22.38 2.68 -7.26
C HIS A 160 22.19 4.17 -6.97
N GLN A 161 22.84 5.05 -7.75
CA GLN A 161 22.67 6.50 -7.60
C GLN A 161 21.25 6.90 -7.97
N GLU A 162 20.78 6.46 -9.14
CA GLU A 162 19.42 6.75 -9.62
C GLU A 162 18.35 6.22 -8.66
N ARG A 163 18.52 4.99 -8.13
CA ARG A 163 17.63 4.46 -7.08
C ARG A 163 17.53 5.38 -5.87
N ASN A 164 18.66 5.91 -5.39
CA ASN A 164 18.66 6.84 -4.25
C ASN A 164 17.97 8.17 -4.59
N GLU A 165 18.16 8.70 -5.81
CA GLU A 165 17.49 9.91 -6.28
C GLU A 165 15.96 9.72 -6.37
N LEU A 166 15.51 8.56 -6.87
CA LEU A 166 14.09 8.19 -6.90
C LEU A 166 13.49 8.03 -5.50
N VAL A 167 14.22 7.41 -4.56
CA VAL A 167 13.80 7.32 -3.15
C VAL A 167 13.66 8.70 -2.52
N LEU A 168 14.59 9.63 -2.80
CA LEU A 168 14.49 11.00 -2.30
C LEU A 168 13.25 11.71 -2.86
N GLU A 169 12.96 11.52 -4.14
CA GLU A 169 11.79 12.13 -4.76
C GLU A 169 10.47 11.55 -4.21
N VAL A 170 10.38 10.22 -4.03
CA VAL A 170 9.19 9.60 -3.41
C VAL A 170 8.98 10.12 -1.99
N ARG A 171 10.05 10.29 -1.20
CA ARG A 171 9.95 10.87 0.15
C ARG A 171 9.47 12.32 0.11
N ARG A 172 9.92 13.11 -0.86
CA ARG A 172 9.46 14.49 -1.06
C ARG A 172 7.98 14.51 -1.43
N LEU A 173 7.55 13.68 -2.39
CA LEU A 173 6.14 13.57 -2.78
C LEU A 173 5.26 13.09 -1.63
N LEU A 174 5.72 12.12 -0.84
CA LEU A 174 5.03 11.67 0.36
C LEU A 174 4.85 12.82 1.37
N HIS A 175 5.84 13.70 1.53
CA HIS A 175 5.70 14.86 2.40
C HIS A 175 4.68 15.88 1.86
N VAL A 176 4.61 16.09 0.54
CA VAL A 176 3.75 17.11 -0.09
C VAL A 176 2.31 16.62 -0.27
N TYR A 177 2.12 15.35 -0.65
CA TYR A 177 0.84 14.78 -1.08
C TYR A 177 0.38 13.62 -0.18
N GLY A 178 1.10 13.30 0.90
CA GLY A 178 0.79 12.18 1.80
C GLY A 178 -0.45 12.35 2.67
N GLU A 179 -1.13 13.50 2.61
CA GLU A 179 -2.48 13.63 3.16
C GLU A 179 -3.46 12.69 2.44
N HIS A 180 -3.24 12.45 1.13
CA HIS A 180 -4.01 11.47 0.37
C HIS A 180 -3.65 10.04 0.81
N ARG A 181 -4.60 9.36 1.49
CA ARG A 181 -4.35 8.10 2.22
C ARG A 181 -3.71 7.01 1.36
N SER A 182 -4.29 6.70 0.21
CA SER A 182 -3.72 5.65 -0.67
C SER A 182 -2.38 6.03 -1.26
N PHE A 183 -2.18 7.31 -1.64
CA PHE A 183 -0.90 7.76 -2.17
C PHE A 183 0.20 7.60 -1.12
N ARG A 184 -0.10 7.95 0.13
CA ARG A 184 0.77 7.67 1.28
C ARG A 184 1.07 6.17 1.42
N GLY A 185 0.05 5.31 1.38
CA GLY A 185 0.21 3.87 1.47
C GLY A 185 1.12 3.29 0.38
N TYR A 186 0.92 3.68 -0.88
CA TYR A 186 1.78 3.27 -1.99
C TYR A 186 3.20 3.81 -1.88
N CYS A 187 3.39 5.06 -1.45
CA CYS A 187 4.73 5.60 -1.18
C CYS A 187 5.45 4.78 -0.11
N LYS A 188 4.78 4.46 1.01
CA LYS A 188 5.34 3.61 2.07
C LYS A 188 5.72 2.22 1.53
N ASN A 189 4.84 1.59 0.74
CA ASN A 189 5.11 0.28 0.15
C ASN A 189 6.31 0.31 -0.81
N LEU A 190 6.40 1.31 -1.69
CA LEU A 190 7.55 1.49 -2.60
C LEU A 190 8.84 1.65 -1.79
N LEU A 191 8.85 2.53 -0.80
CA LEU A 191 10.03 2.78 0.03
C LEU A 191 10.46 1.53 0.80
N ALA A 192 9.50 0.83 1.42
CA ALA A 192 9.77 -0.42 2.14
C ALA A 192 10.33 -1.49 1.20
N THR A 193 9.72 -1.69 0.03
CA THR A 193 10.17 -2.67 -0.97
C THR A 193 11.55 -2.32 -1.51
N GLU A 194 11.82 -1.05 -1.80
CA GLU A 194 13.13 -0.60 -2.28
C GLU A 194 14.23 -0.82 -1.22
N TRP A 195 13.93 -0.58 0.07
CA TRP A 195 14.84 -0.95 1.16
C TRP A 195 15.11 -2.46 1.18
N VAL A 196 14.08 -3.29 1.01
CA VAL A 196 14.25 -4.74 0.94
C VAL A 196 15.17 -5.13 -0.21
N LEU A 197 14.96 -4.59 -1.41
CA LEU A 197 15.76 -4.90 -2.60
C LEU A 197 17.20 -4.39 -2.51
N LYS A 198 17.42 -3.27 -1.83
CA LYS A 198 18.78 -2.72 -1.61
C LYS A 198 19.66 -3.69 -0.81
N GLY A 199 19.07 -4.54 0.03
CA GLY A 199 19.77 -5.61 0.73
C GLY A 199 20.66 -5.15 1.89
N ASP A 200 20.59 -3.87 2.27
CA ASP A 200 21.31 -3.33 3.42
C ASP A 200 20.42 -3.36 4.67
N TYR A 201 20.39 -4.53 5.31
CA TYR A 201 19.58 -4.78 6.51
C TYR A 201 20.32 -4.42 7.80
N ALA A 202 21.41 -3.66 7.70
CA ALA A 202 22.20 -3.24 8.84
C ALA A 202 21.47 -2.23 9.71
N GLU A 203 20.49 -1.50 9.16
CA GLU A 203 19.50 -0.66 9.85
C GLU A 203 18.21 -0.56 9.01
N ILE A 204 17.05 -0.36 9.66
CA ILE A 204 15.82 0.08 9.00
C ILE A 204 15.84 1.60 9.04
N PRO A 205 15.92 2.27 7.89
CA PRO A 205 15.91 3.73 7.84
C PRO A 205 14.61 4.31 8.41
N GLU A 206 14.68 5.51 8.99
CA GLU A 206 13.51 6.21 9.56
C GLU A 206 12.37 6.41 8.55
N TRP A 207 12.69 6.50 7.26
CA TRP A 207 11.70 6.68 6.19
C TRP A 207 11.05 5.37 5.74
N VAL A 208 11.46 4.22 6.27
CA VAL A 208 10.80 2.93 6.04
C VAL A 208 9.79 2.69 7.14
N ASP A 209 8.54 2.50 6.72
CA ASP A 209 7.42 2.36 7.62
C ASP A 209 6.54 1.17 7.20
N PHE A 210 6.49 0.12 8.01
CA PHE A 210 5.70 -1.10 7.77
C PHE A 210 4.33 -1.10 8.47
N THR A 211 3.92 0.04 9.01
CA THR A 211 2.67 0.16 9.77
C THR A 211 1.43 0.10 8.91
N ASP A 212 1.59 0.36 7.62
CA ASP A 212 0.52 0.40 6.65
C ASP A 212 0.33 -0.98 6.00
N ARG A 213 -0.92 -1.43 5.80
CA ARG A 213 -1.23 -2.71 5.16
C ARG A 213 -0.72 -2.80 3.72
N PHE A 214 -0.53 -1.66 3.05
CA PHE A 214 0.15 -1.62 1.77
C PHE A 214 1.56 -2.25 1.83
N CYS A 215 2.19 -2.30 3.00
CA CYS A 215 3.54 -2.83 3.21
C CYS A 215 3.57 -4.32 3.62
N ALA A 216 2.45 -5.04 3.60
CA ALA A 216 2.37 -6.43 4.04
C ALA A 216 3.43 -7.34 3.39
N GLU A 217 3.56 -7.24 2.06
CA GLU A 217 4.55 -7.98 1.28
C GLU A 217 5.99 -7.56 1.64
N ALA A 218 6.26 -6.27 1.79
CA ALA A 218 7.60 -5.82 2.20
C ALA A 218 7.95 -6.28 3.64
N PHE A 219 6.97 -6.32 4.56
CA PHE A 219 7.16 -6.74 5.94
C PHE A 219 7.55 -8.23 6.06
N ASN A 220 7.18 -9.06 5.09
CA ASN A 220 7.61 -10.46 5.02
C ASN A 220 9.15 -10.62 5.03
N SER A 221 9.88 -9.59 4.58
CA SER A 221 11.34 -9.54 4.72
C SER A 221 11.81 -9.55 6.18
N ILE A 222 11.06 -8.94 7.10
CA ILE A 222 11.39 -8.93 8.54
C ILE A 222 11.32 -10.35 9.10
N ILE A 223 10.25 -11.08 8.78
CA ILE A 223 10.11 -12.49 9.19
C ILE A 223 11.26 -13.32 8.62
N SER A 224 11.56 -13.14 7.33
CA SER A 224 12.69 -13.80 6.67
C SER A 224 14.04 -13.46 7.32
N LEU A 225 14.24 -12.22 7.78
CA LEU A 225 15.45 -11.80 8.49
C LEU A 225 15.61 -12.54 9.83
N TYR A 226 14.55 -12.75 10.61
CA TYR A 226 14.58 -13.60 11.81
C TYR A 226 14.95 -15.04 11.46
N VAL A 227 14.29 -15.61 10.44
CA VAL A 227 14.57 -16.98 9.96
C VAL A 227 16.02 -17.12 9.50
N SER A 228 16.54 -16.16 8.72
CA SER A 228 17.92 -16.13 8.24
C SER A 228 18.98 -16.12 9.35
N ARG A 229 18.58 -15.74 10.57
CA ARG A 229 19.44 -15.67 11.76
C ARG A 229 19.19 -16.79 12.78
N ASP A 230 18.30 -17.74 12.47
CA ASP A 230 17.86 -18.78 13.41
C ASP A 230 17.34 -18.18 14.73
N GLN A 231 16.73 -16.99 14.67
CA GLN A 231 16.20 -16.29 15.83
C GLN A 231 14.69 -16.51 15.94
N PRO A 232 14.15 -16.67 17.16
CA PRO A 232 12.72 -16.72 17.37
C PRO A 232 12.08 -15.38 16.99
N ILE A 233 10.91 -15.42 16.35
CA ILE A 233 10.12 -14.23 16.04
C ILE A 233 9.50 -13.72 17.35
N PRO A 234 9.78 -12.48 17.80
CA PRO A 234 9.20 -11.94 19.04
C PRO A 234 7.68 -11.71 18.93
N GLY A 235 7.01 -11.63 20.08
CA GLY A 235 5.55 -11.47 20.15
C GLY A 235 5.03 -10.22 19.43
N GLU A 236 5.74 -9.11 19.54
CA GLU A 236 5.35 -7.84 18.90
C GLU A 236 5.52 -7.89 17.37
N VAL A 237 6.55 -8.59 16.88
CA VAL A 237 6.74 -8.84 15.45
C VAL A 237 5.67 -9.81 14.93
N ALA A 238 5.32 -10.83 15.71
CA ALA A 238 4.26 -11.76 15.38
C ALA A 238 2.88 -11.08 15.35
N LEU A 239 2.61 -10.15 16.27
CA LEU A 239 1.38 -9.35 16.28
C LEU A 239 1.27 -8.46 15.05
N GLN A 240 2.35 -7.75 14.68
CA GLN A 240 2.38 -6.97 13.44
C GLN A 240 2.19 -7.86 12.22
N TRP A 241 2.85 -9.03 12.20
CA TRP A 241 2.71 -9.98 11.10
C TRP A 241 1.27 -10.44 10.93
N LEU A 242 0.58 -10.73 12.04
CA LEU A 242 -0.84 -11.10 12.05
C LEU A 242 -1.69 -10.00 11.43
N PHE A 243 -1.55 -8.74 11.89
CA PHE A 243 -2.37 -7.63 11.38
C PHE A 243 -2.11 -7.26 9.92
N LEU A 244 -0.89 -7.46 9.44
CA LEU A 244 -0.54 -7.22 8.05
C LEU A 244 -0.87 -8.40 7.13
N HIS A 245 -1.11 -9.60 7.67
CA HIS A 245 -1.33 -10.77 6.84
C HIS A 245 -2.60 -10.59 5.99
N PRO A 246 -2.53 -10.82 4.66
CA PRO A 246 -3.64 -10.48 3.75
C PRO A 246 -4.93 -11.26 4.04
N ASP A 247 -4.81 -12.46 4.59
CA ASP A 247 -5.95 -13.32 4.93
C ASP A 247 -6.47 -13.10 6.37
N HIS A 248 -5.78 -12.30 7.18
CA HIS A 248 -6.20 -12.08 8.56
C HIS A 248 -7.35 -11.06 8.62
N ILE A 249 -8.46 -11.50 9.22
CA ILE A 249 -9.65 -10.67 9.44
C ILE A 249 -9.63 -10.21 10.90
N PRO A 250 -9.40 -8.92 11.19
CA PRO A 250 -9.43 -8.43 12.56
C PRO A 250 -10.86 -8.46 13.09
N GLY A 251 -11.07 -9.05 14.27
CA GLY A 251 -12.39 -9.07 14.91
C GLY A 251 -12.79 -7.68 15.39
N THR A 252 -14.06 -7.31 15.25
CA THR A 252 -14.58 -5.98 15.64
C THR A 252 -14.22 -5.61 17.08
N LEU A 253 -14.21 -6.56 18.01
CA LEU A 253 -13.84 -6.32 19.41
C LEU A 253 -12.36 -5.94 19.57
N SER A 254 -11.43 -6.61 18.87
CA SER A 254 -10.02 -6.19 18.84
C SER A 254 -9.80 -4.80 18.24
N ARG A 255 -10.71 -4.38 17.35
CA ARG A 255 -10.70 -3.03 16.78
C ARG A 255 -11.21 -1.99 17.79
N ARG A 256 -12.21 -2.34 18.61
CA ARG A 256 -12.72 -1.44 19.66
C ARG A 256 -11.73 -1.27 20.81
N GLU A 257 -11.09 -2.36 21.21
CA GLU A 257 -10.18 -2.39 22.35
C GLU A 257 -8.80 -2.95 21.96
N PRO A 258 -8.06 -2.23 21.09
CA PRO A 258 -6.79 -2.71 20.56
C PRO A 258 -5.73 -2.90 21.65
N GLU A 259 -5.72 -2.05 22.68
CA GLU A 259 -4.78 -2.15 23.81
C GLU A 259 -5.02 -3.43 24.64
N LYS A 260 -6.29 -3.77 24.91
CA LYS A 260 -6.68 -4.99 25.63
C LYS A 260 -6.31 -6.22 24.81
N PHE A 261 -6.60 -6.20 23.51
CA PHE A 261 -6.21 -7.28 22.60
C PHE A 261 -4.69 -7.47 22.54
N GLU A 262 -3.92 -6.38 22.37
CA GLU A 262 -2.46 -6.41 22.36
C GLU A 262 -1.91 -7.01 23.67
N HIS A 263 -2.41 -6.55 24.82
CA HIS A 263 -1.98 -7.06 26.11
C HIS A 263 -2.21 -8.57 26.24
N LEU A 264 -3.43 -9.03 25.92
CA LEU A 264 -3.78 -10.45 25.99
C LEU A 264 -2.97 -11.28 24.98
N PHE A 265 -2.78 -10.76 23.77
CA PHE A 265 -2.00 -11.43 22.74
C PHE A 265 -0.55 -11.61 23.17
N LEU A 266 0.12 -10.55 23.63
CA LEU A 266 1.52 -10.63 24.06
C LEU A 266 1.71 -11.53 25.29
N ALA A 267 0.77 -11.49 26.24
CA ALA A 267 0.78 -12.38 27.39
C ALA A 267 0.63 -13.85 26.98
N GLY A 268 -0.40 -14.17 26.17
CA GLY A 268 -0.64 -15.53 25.68
C GLY A 268 0.45 -16.03 24.73
N TYR A 269 1.04 -15.12 23.94
CA TYR A 269 2.18 -15.43 23.08
C TYR A 269 3.39 -15.87 23.89
N LYS A 270 3.74 -15.11 24.94
CA LYS A 270 4.84 -15.44 25.83
C LYS A 270 4.61 -16.75 26.58
N GLU A 271 3.38 -17.01 27.03
CA GLU A 271 3.03 -18.27 27.69
C GLU A 271 3.18 -19.48 26.75
N LYS A 272 2.68 -19.39 25.51
CA LYS A 272 2.67 -20.50 24.56
C LYS A 272 3.99 -20.72 23.82
N PHE A 273 4.70 -19.64 23.51
CA PHE A 273 5.85 -19.66 22.62
C PHE A 273 7.15 -19.16 23.27
N GLY A 274 7.10 -18.73 24.54
CA GLY A 274 8.27 -18.30 25.28
C GLY A 274 8.92 -17.06 24.65
N GLU A 275 10.17 -17.20 24.22
CA GLU A 275 10.92 -16.14 23.52
C GLU A 275 10.46 -15.93 22.06
N GLY A 276 9.70 -16.88 21.49
CA GLY A 276 9.04 -16.71 20.21
C GLY A 276 9.00 -17.94 19.31
N ILE A 277 8.35 -17.81 18.17
CA ILE A 277 8.21 -18.90 17.19
C ILE A 277 9.50 -19.01 16.37
N LEU A 278 10.16 -20.17 16.48
CA LEU A 278 11.28 -20.52 15.62
C LEU A 278 10.78 -21.13 14.31
N ILE A 279 11.18 -20.55 13.17
CA ILE A 279 10.94 -21.10 11.83
C ILE A 279 12.29 -21.53 11.26
N HIS A 280 12.38 -22.77 10.79
CA HIS A 280 13.61 -23.28 10.21
C HIS A 280 13.83 -22.76 8.79
N LYS A 281 15.09 -22.41 8.49
CA LYS A 281 15.54 -21.99 7.16
C LYS A 281 15.24 -23.05 6.12
N ASN A 282 14.76 -22.61 4.95
CA ASN A 282 14.74 -23.42 3.75
C ASN A 282 15.71 -22.86 2.70
N ARG A 283 15.79 -23.54 1.55
CA ARG A 283 16.69 -23.17 0.44
C ARG A 283 16.02 -22.26 -0.59
N SER A 284 14.73 -21.97 -0.44
CA SER A 284 13.98 -21.15 -1.40
C SER A 284 14.22 -19.68 -1.08
N PRO A 285 14.56 -18.85 -2.08
CA PRO A 285 14.70 -17.41 -1.87
C PRO A 285 13.34 -16.78 -1.61
N LEU A 286 13.31 -15.72 -0.80
CA LEU A 286 12.11 -14.94 -0.52
C LEU A 286 11.56 -14.37 -1.81
N ASN A 287 10.29 -14.67 -2.10
CA ASN A 287 9.55 -14.07 -3.21
C ASN A 287 8.52 -13.11 -2.63
N LEU A 288 8.52 -11.88 -3.13
CA LEU A 288 7.54 -10.85 -2.80
C LEU A 288 6.69 -10.55 -4.03
N ILE A 289 5.43 -10.18 -3.81
CA ILE A 289 4.57 -9.65 -4.88
C ILE A 289 4.38 -8.16 -4.62
N TYR A 290 5.12 -7.31 -5.35
CA TYR A 290 4.93 -5.87 -5.27
C TYR A 290 3.63 -5.45 -5.95
N LYS A 291 2.64 -5.02 -5.17
CA LYS A 291 1.41 -4.40 -5.66
C LYS A 291 1.53 -2.87 -5.59
N GLY A 292 1.66 -2.27 -6.77
CA GLY A 292 1.87 -0.85 -6.92
C GLY A 292 0.59 -0.06 -7.19
N ALA A 293 0.72 1.27 -7.21
CA ALA A 293 -0.34 2.15 -7.65
C ALA A 293 -0.58 2.04 -9.16
N ASN A 294 0.48 1.74 -9.91
CA ASN A 294 0.46 1.65 -11.35
C ASN A 294 -0.41 0.49 -11.85
N PRO A 295 -1.57 0.76 -12.49
CA PRO A 295 -2.46 -0.28 -12.99
C PRO A 295 -1.81 -1.13 -14.08
N SER A 296 -0.78 -0.60 -14.75
CA SER A 296 0.01 -1.31 -15.75
C SER A 296 0.73 -2.53 -15.19
N LEU A 297 0.96 -2.61 -13.86
CA LEU A 297 1.58 -3.75 -13.20
C LEU A 297 0.61 -4.93 -12.98
N GLY A 298 -0.68 -4.78 -13.31
CA GLY A 298 -1.68 -5.83 -13.17
C GLY A 298 -1.81 -6.33 -11.72
N ASN A 299 -1.67 -7.64 -11.52
CA ASN A 299 -1.75 -8.27 -10.19
C ASN A 299 -0.47 -8.11 -9.34
N GLY A 300 0.47 -7.29 -9.80
CA GLY A 300 1.73 -7.02 -9.12
C GLY A 300 2.95 -7.65 -9.81
N VAL A 301 4.13 -7.21 -9.38
CA VAL A 301 5.42 -7.67 -9.91
C VAL A 301 6.07 -8.63 -8.92
N LYS A 302 6.43 -9.82 -9.39
CA LYS A 302 7.19 -10.78 -8.59
C LYS A 302 8.64 -10.32 -8.44
N LEU A 303 9.08 -10.12 -7.21
CA LEU A 303 10.43 -9.73 -6.84
C LEU A 303 11.09 -10.84 -6.03
N THR A 304 12.26 -11.29 -6.45
CA THR A 304 13.04 -12.32 -5.75
C THR A 304 14.14 -11.66 -4.95
N VAL A 305 14.29 -12.01 -3.67
CA VAL A 305 15.39 -11.55 -2.80
C VAL A 305 16.29 -12.75 -2.48
N PRO A 306 17.37 -12.99 -3.26
CA PRO A 306 18.15 -14.22 -3.15
C PRO A 306 18.84 -14.42 -1.79
N SER A 307 19.17 -13.31 -1.12
CA SER A 307 19.88 -13.30 0.16
C SER A 307 19.02 -13.72 1.36
N LEU A 308 17.70 -13.86 1.17
CA LEU A 308 16.73 -14.10 2.22
C LEU A 308 15.95 -15.41 1.98
N PRO A 309 15.73 -16.27 3.00
CA PRO A 309 14.92 -17.47 2.85
C PRO A 309 13.42 -17.15 2.79
N ASP A 310 12.61 -18.03 2.20
CA ASP A 310 11.16 -17.85 2.12
C ASP A 310 10.42 -18.60 3.24
N PRO A 311 10.09 -18.00 4.40
CA PRO A 311 9.45 -18.73 5.50
C PRO A 311 7.98 -19.10 5.23
N PHE A 312 7.38 -18.65 4.13
CA PHE A 312 5.94 -18.71 3.89
C PHE A 312 5.48 -19.95 3.12
N LEU A 313 6.40 -20.86 2.79
CA LEU A 313 6.06 -22.18 2.23
C LEU A 313 5.25 -23.06 3.19
N LEU A 314 5.21 -22.71 4.49
CA LEU A 314 4.45 -23.39 5.52
C LEU A 314 3.37 -22.47 6.08
N ALA A 315 2.11 -22.87 5.99
CA ALA A 315 0.98 -22.14 6.58
C ALA A 315 0.88 -22.32 8.12
N THR A 316 1.73 -23.15 8.74
CA THR A 316 1.61 -23.50 10.16
C THR A 316 1.86 -22.33 11.12
N PRO A 317 2.88 -21.47 10.93
CA PRO A 317 3.16 -20.38 11.87
C PRO A 317 2.00 -19.38 11.95
N ILE A 318 1.45 -18.94 10.82
CA ILE A 318 0.33 -17.99 10.81
C ILE A 318 -0.92 -18.57 11.48
N LYS A 319 -1.24 -19.85 11.22
CA LYS A 319 -2.36 -20.55 11.90
C LYS A 319 -2.22 -20.58 13.42
N LYS A 320 -0.99 -20.66 13.95
CA LYS A 320 -0.76 -20.59 15.40
C LYS A 320 -1.08 -19.19 15.95
N LEU A 321 -0.80 -18.15 15.18
CA LEU A 321 -1.11 -16.76 15.55
C LEU A 321 -2.61 -16.51 15.48
N ASP A 322 -3.29 -16.99 14.44
CA ASP A 322 -4.76 -16.88 14.33
C ASP A 322 -5.46 -17.59 15.49
N LEU A 323 -5.04 -18.82 15.84
CA LEU A 323 -5.60 -19.53 16.99
C LEU A 323 -5.39 -18.77 18.31
N LEU A 324 -4.23 -18.15 18.50
CA LEU A 324 -4.00 -17.30 19.67
C LEU A 324 -4.89 -16.06 19.64
N ALA A 325 -5.04 -15.41 18.48
CA ALA A 325 -5.92 -14.25 18.33
C ALA A 325 -7.38 -14.59 18.65
N GLU A 326 -7.89 -15.72 18.17
CA GLU A 326 -9.23 -16.21 18.49
C GLU A 326 -9.43 -16.44 20.00
N GLU A 327 -8.42 -16.99 20.69
CA GLU A 327 -8.47 -17.16 22.15
C GLU A 327 -8.48 -15.82 22.89
N CYS A 328 -7.71 -14.84 22.42
CA CYS A 328 -7.72 -13.48 22.97
C CYS A 328 -9.09 -12.82 22.80
N ILE A 329 -9.71 -12.94 21.62
CA ILE A 329 -11.07 -12.43 21.37
C ILE A 329 -12.08 -13.08 22.33
N LYS A 330 -12.06 -14.40 22.48
CA LYS A 330 -12.96 -15.12 23.41
C LYS A 330 -12.75 -14.66 24.85
N ALA A 331 -11.51 -14.43 25.26
CA ALA A 331 -11.20 -13.92 26.60
C ALA A 331 -11.78 -12.52 26.82
N MET A 332 -11.68 -11.64 25.82
CA MET A 332 -12.29 -10.30 25.86
C MET A 332 -13.82 -10.39 26.01
N GLU A 333 -14.48 -11.25 25.22
CA GLU A 333 -15.94 -11.46 25.29
C GLU A 333 -16.41 -11.93 26.68
N THR A 334 -15.63 -12.79 27.35
CA THR A 334 -15.98 -13.31 28.69
C THR A 334 -15.78 -12.30 29.81
N ASP A 335 -14.88 -11.33 29.64
CA ASP A 335 -14.61 -10.26 30.61
C ASP A 335 -15.69 -9.16 30.52
N ASP A 336 -16.26 -8.94 29.32
CA ASP A 336 -17.23 -7.87 29.01
C ASP A 336 -18.70 -8.23 29.26
N THR A 337 -19.03 -8.88 30.39
CA THR A 337 -20.42 -8.87 30.91
C THR A 337 -20.86 -7.49 31.46
N LEU A 338 -20.17 -6.41 31.07
CA LEU A 338 -20.40 -5.03 31.51
C LEU A 338 -20.74 -4.13 30.33
N GLU A 339 -22.00 -3.67 30.35
CA GLU A 339 -22.62 -2.55 29.63
C GLU A 339 -21.73 -1.74 28.68
N PHE A 340 -22.09 -1.81 27.39
CA PHE A 340 -21.71 -0.84 26.38
C PHE A 340 -22.10 0.58 26.82
N LYS A 341 -21.16 1.33 27.39
CA LYS A 341 -21.21 2.80 27.42
C LYS A 341 -20.49 3.32 26.19
N GLY A 342 -21.09 3.15 25.02
CA GLY A 342 -20.69 3.94 23.87
C GLY A 342 -20.78 5.40 24.28
N GLN A 343 -19.64 6.10 24.32
CA GLN A 343 -19.68 7.55 24.33
C GLN A 343 -20.30 7.96 22.99
N VAL A 344 -21.57 8.37 23.06
CA VAL A 344 -22.21 9.13 21.99
C VAL A 344 -21.38 10.39 21.86
N PHE A 345 -20.56 10.47 20.80
CA PHE A 345 -20.01 11.74 20.38
C PHE A 345 -21.19 12.57 19.89
N GLU A 346 -21.71 13.46 20.72
CA GLU A 346 -22.60 14.53 20.27
C GLU A 346 -21.78 15.43 19.33
N ALA A 347 -21.91 15.18 18.03
CA ALA A 347 -21.40 16.06 17.01
C ALA A 347 -22.20 17.37 17.04
N ASP A 348 -21.50 18.49 16.99
CA ASP A 348 -22.07 19.83 16.86
C ASP A 348 -23.02 19.90 15.64
N GLY A 349 -24.32 19.78 15.89
CA GLY A 349 -25.40 20.38 15.11
C GLY A 349 -25.64 19.93 13.67
N VAL A 350 -25.00 18.87 13.17
CA VAL A 350 -25.38 18.21 11.91
C VAL A 350 -25.67 16.75 12.21
N ASP A 351 -26.93 16.35 12.02
CA ASP A 351 -27.34 14.96 12.03
C ASP A 351 -26.71 14.25 10.81
N PRO A 352 -25.76 13.32 10.98
CA PRO A 352 -25.15 12.62 9.85
C PRO A 352 -26.01 11.43 9.36
N LEU A 353 -27.16 11.18 10.00
CA LEU A 353 -28.01 10.01 9.82
C LEU A 353 -29.20 10.21 8.86
N GLU A 354 -29.30 11.33 8.12
CA GLU A 354 -30.10 11.37 6.89
C GLU A 354 -29.33 10.68 5.74
N SER A 355 -29.24 9.35 5.89
CA SER A 355 -28.85 8.27 4.97
C SER A 355 -27.82 8.60 3.88
N LEU A 356 -26.71 7.84 3.87
CA LEU A 356 -25.85 7.66 2.70
C LEU A 356 -26.69 7.79 1.43
N ASP A 357 -26.31 8.69 0.52
CA ASP A 357 -27.06 8.86 -0.72
C ASP A 357 -27.21 7.52 -1.46
N ASP A 358 -28.17 7.42 -2.37
CA ASP A 358 -28.48 6.16 -3.05
C ASP A 358 -27.24 5.51 -3.68
N ILE A 359 -26.27 6.31 -4.13
CA ILE A 359 -25.04 5.82 -4.77
C ILE A 359 -24.09 5.21 -3.73
N HIS A 360 -23.88 5.86 -2.59
CA HIS A 360 -23.03 5.34 -1.51
C HIS A 360 -23.68 4.19 -0.74
N SER A 361 -25.01 4.17 -0.66
CA SER A 361 -25.79 3.02 -0.19
C SER A 361 -25.60 1.80 -1.10
N GLU A 362 -25.69 1.98 -2.42
CA GLU A 362 -25.40 0.92 -3.41
C GLU A 362 -23.92 0.50 -3.35
N PHE A 363 -22.98 1.44 -3.19
CA PHE A 363 -21.56 1.15 -3.04
C PHE A 363 -21.30 0.25 -1.83
N MET A 364 -21.86 0.62 -0.68
CA MET A 364 -21.76 -0.15 0.55
C MET A 364 -22.39 -1.55 0.37
N ALA A 365 -23.57 -1.65 -0.22
CA ALA A 365 -24.24 -2.93 -0.47
C ALA A 365 -23.40 -3.88 -1.33
N ARG A 366 -22.71 -3.37 -2.34
CA ARG A 366 -21.77 -4.17 -3.15
C ARG A 366 -20.58 -4.66 -2.33
N LEU A 367 -19.99 -3.79 -1.52
CA LEU A 367 -18.83 -4.11 -0.67
C LEU A 367 -19.17 -5.09 0.46
N ALA A 368 -20.40 -5.06 0.98
CA ALA A 368 -20.86 -5.92 2.06
C ALA A 368 -20.98 -7.42 1.70
N THR A 369 -20.61 -7.82 0.48
CA THR A 369 -20.68 -9.22 0.03
C THR A 369 -19.48 -10.07 0.47
N LYS A 370 -18.34 -9.45 0.84
CA LYS A 370 -17.15 -10.13 1.37
C LYS A 370 -16.32 -9.17 2.23
N MET A 371 -15.60 -9.70 3.22
CA MET A 371 -14.79 -8.89 4.14
C MET A 371 -13.46 -8.43 3.55
N LEU A 372 -12.91 -9.13 2.55
CA LEU A 372 -11.63 -8.82 1.93
C LEU A 372 -11.82 -8.66 0.42
N TRP A 373 -11.36 -7.53 -0.11
CA TRP A 373 -11.46 -7.18 -1.52
C TRP A 373 -10.08 -6.90 -2.10
N PRO A 374 -9.70 -7.51 -3.24
CA PRO A 374 -8.63 -6.97 -4.06
C PRO A 374 -8.90 -5.49 -4.35
N ARG A 375 -7.91 -4.61 -4.17
CA ARG A 375 -8.14 -3.16 -4.32
C ARG A 375 -8.63 -2.81 -5.73
N ALA A 376 -8.10 -3.49 -6.75
CA ALA A 376 -8.55 -3.34 -8.14
C ALA A 376 -10.06 -3.61 -8.33
N ASP A 377 -10.63 -4.60 -7.62
CA ASP A 377 -12.06 -4.88 -7.67
C ASP A 377 -12.87 -3.73 -7.06
N VAL A 378 -12.41 -3.14 -5.95
CA VAL A 378 -13.09 -1.99 -5.33
C VAL A 378 -13.06 -0.78 -6.25
N LEU A 379 -11.91 -0.50 -6.87
CA LEU A 379 -11.78 0.59 -7.85
C LEU A 379 -12.71 0.38 -9.05
N ALA A 380 -12.87 -0.86 -9.53
CA ALA A 380 -13.81 -1.17 -10.60
C ALA A 380 -15.27 -0.94 -10.18
N VAL A 381 -15.62 -1.16 -8.90
CA VAL A 381 -16.94 -0.80 -8.36
C VAL A 381 -17.11 0.73 -8.32
N CYS A 382 -16.09 1.48 -7.88
CA CYS A 382 -16.11 2.94 -7.87
C CYS A 382 -16.29 3.51 -9.29
N ASP A 383 -15.56 2.98 -10.28
CA ASP A 383 -15.70 3.36 -11.70
C ASP A 383 -17.13 3.10 -12.20
N ALA A 384 -17.69 1.92 -11.91
CA ALA A 384 -19.04 1.55 -12.32
C ALA A 384 -20.13 2.46 -11.71
N LEU A 385 -19.87 3.03 -10.53
CA LEU A 385 -20.76 3.98 -9.85
C LEU A 385 -20.39 5.45 -10.12
N SER A 386 -19.30 5.71 -10.85
CA SER A 386 -18.77 7.06 -11.10
C SER A 386 -18.50 7.86 -9.82
N ILE A 387 -17.94 7.21 -8.80
CA ILE A 387 -17.56 7.81 -7.52
C ILE A 387 -16.04 7.77 -7.32
N ALA A 388 -15.51 8.75 -6.58
CA ALA A 388 -14.10 8.78 -6.22
C ALA A 388 -13.83 7.86 -5.01
N PRO A 389 -12.83 6.96 -5.06
CA PRO A 389 -12.63 5.95 -4.01
C PRO A 389 -12.36 6.54 -2.62
N GLU A 390 -11.39 7.45 -2.50
CA GLU A 390 -11.01 8.02 -1.21
C GLU A 390 -12.14 8.81 -0.53
N PRO A 391 -12.81 9.77 -1.19
CA PRO A 391 -13.97 10.45 -0.60
C PRO A 391 -15.08 9.48 -0.18
N SER A 392 -15.33 8.43 -0.98
CA SER A 392 -16.34 7.42 -0.63
C SER A 392 -15.92 6.56 0.56
N PHE A 393 -14.65 6.17 0.68
CA PHE A 393 -14.15 5.48 1.88
C PHE A 393 -14.20 6.37 3.11
N GLU A 394 -13.84 7.64 2.99
CA GLU A 394 -13.92 8.61 4.08
C GLU A 394 -15.36 8.79 4.56
N LEU A 395 -16.31 8.92 3.63
CA LEU A 395 -17.73 9.02 3.93
C LEU A 395 -18.25 7.78 4.68
N LEU A 396 -18.00 6.57 4.14
CA LEU A 396 -18.41 5.32 4.79
C LEU A 396 -17.75 5.13 6.16
N ASN A 397 -16.50 5.54 6.31
CA ASN A 397 -15.80 5.50 7.59
C ASN A 397 -16.29 6.54 8.59
N ALA A 398 -16.70 7.73 8.13
CA ALA A 398 -17.34 8.73 8.98
C ALA A 398 -18.68 8.20 9.48
N TRP A 399 -19.51 7.66 8.59
CA TRP A 399 -20.77 7.02 8.94
C TRP A 399 -20.56 5.86 9.93
N GLY A 400 -19.61 4.96 9.67
CA GLY A 400 -19.23 3.88 10.58
C GLY A 400 -18.86 4.36 11.98
N ARG A 401 -18.08 5.45 12.09
CA ARG A 401 -17.69 6.03 13.39
C ARG A 401 -18.88 6.56 14.16
N ILE A 402 -19.83 7.19 13.47
CA ILE A 402 -21.03 7.77 14.08
C ILE A 402 -21.99 6.67 14.54
N ALA A 403 -22.37 5.76 13.66
CA ALA A 403 -23.38 4.74 13.95
C ALA A 403 -22.83 3.50 14.69
N GLY A 404 -21.57 3.12 14.45
CA GLY A 404 -20.95 1.90 14.98
C GLY A 404 -19.75 2.12 15.92
N GLY A 405 -19.28 3.37 16.07
CA GLY A 405 -18.12 3.73 16.90
C GLY A 405 -16.75 3.44 16.26
N LEU A 406 -16.71 2.89 15.04
CA LEU A 406 -15.47 2.47 14.36
C LEU A 406 -15.54 2.74 12.85
N PRO A 407 -14.41 2.96 12.16
CA PRO A 407 -14.41 2.93 10.70
C PRO A 407 -14.86 1.55 10.18
N LEU A 408 -15.60 1.52 9.08
CA LEU A 408 -16.04 0.27 8.44
C LEU A 408 -14.99 -0.34 7.52
N ILE A 409 -14.15 0.50 6.90
CA ILE A 409 -13.24 0.14 5.84
C ILE A 409 -11.80 0.43 6.26
N ASP A 410 -10.91 -0.53 6.00
CA ASP A 410 -9.47 -0.33 5.98
C ASP A 410 -8.98 -0.49 4.53
N ASP A 411 -8.43 0.58 3.96
CA ASP A 411 -8.24 0.75 2.50
C ASP A 411 -6.90 0.22 1.97
N GLY A 412 -6.30 -0.75 2.65
CA GLY A 412 -5.10 -1.46 2.20
C GLY A 412 -5.30 -2.25 0.89
N ASP A 413 -4.33 -3.11 0.57
CA ASP A 413 -4.49 -4.14 -0.47
C ASP A 413 -4.18 -5.52 0.12
N PRO A 414 -5.21 -6.32 0.46
CA PRO A 414 -6.64 -6.11 0.16
C PRO A 414 -7.32 -5.03 1.03
N VAL A 415 -8.42 -4.46 0.50
CA VAL A 415 -9.34 -3.60 1.23
C VAL A 415 -10.19 -4.47 2.16
N PHE A 416 -10.25 -4.13 3.44
CA PHE A 416 -11.05 -4.82 4.45
C PHE A 416 -12.36 -4.07 4.73
N VAL A 417 -13.46 -4.80 4.87
CA VAL A 417 -14.81 -4.31 5.20
C VAL A 417 -15.32 -5.05 6.44
N ASP A 418 -15.62 -4.33 7.51
CA ASP A 418 -16.15 -4.88 8.77
C ASP A 418 -17.66 -5.15 8.66
N ILE A 419 -18.00 -6.28 8.06
CA ILE A 419 -19.39 -6.74 7.91
C ILE A 419 -20.09 -6.94 9.26
N PRO A 420 -19.47 -7.51 10.31
CA PRO A 420 -20.11 -7.63 11.63
C PRO A 420 -20.51 -6.26 12.21
N LEU A 421 -19.63 -5.25 12.11
CA LEU A 421 -19.94 -3.88 12.52
C LEU A 421 -21.11 -3.30 11.71
N LEU A 422 -21.11 -3.51 10.39
CA LEU A 422 -22.20 -3.08 9.52
C LEU A 422 -23.55 -3.71 9.93
N GLN A 423 -23.56 -5.01 10.21
CA GLN A 423 -24.75 -5.72 10.68
C GLN A 423 -25.26 -5.17 12.02
N GLU A 424 -24.35 -4.88 12.96
CA GLU A 424 -24.68 -4.24 14.24
C GLU A 424 -25.36 -2.88 14.02
N MET A 425 -24.84 -2.06 13.11
CA MET A 425 -25.39 -0.74 12.78
C MET A 425 -26.81 -0.85 12.20
N LEU A 426 -27.01 -1.72 11.19
CA LEU A 426 -28.31 -1.91 10.54
C LEU A 426 -29.38 -2.48 11.49
N LEU A 427 -28.98 -3.29 12.47
CA LEU A 427 -29.92 -3.82 13.48
C LEU A 427 -30.38 -2.74 14.46
N ARG A 428 -29.52 -1.78 14.82
CA ARG A 428 -29.87 -0.65 15.71
C ARG A 428 -30.86 0.30 15.05
N GLU A 429 -30.63 0.66 13.78
CA GLU A 429 -31.56 1.51 13.02
C GLU A 429 -32.98 0.94 13.00
N ASN A 430 -33.12 -0.38 12.83
CA ASN A 430 -34.43 -1.04 12.84
C ASN A 430 -35.10 -1.07 14.23
N ALA A 431 -34.32 -1.00 15.31
CA ALA A 431 -34.83 -0.97 16.68
C ALA A 431 -35.28 0.45 17.09
N ASP A 432 -34.59 1.49 16.61
CA ASP A 432 -34.95 2.89 16.87
C ASP A 432 -36.14 3.37 16.01
N ALA A 433 -36.46 2.65 14.93
CA ALA A 433 -37.60 2.91 14.04
C ALA A 433 -38.93 2.26 14.48
N GLN A 434 -38.93 1.47 15.56
CA GLN A 434 -40.12 0.82 16.16
C GLN A 434 -40.54 1.52 17.46
#